data_AF-F2R9M0-F1
#
_entry.id   AF-F2R9M0-F1
#
_cell.length_a   1.000
_cell.length_b   1.000
_cell.length_c   1.000
_cell.angle_alpha   90.00
_cell.angle_beta   90.00
_cell.angle_gamma   90.00
#
_symmetry.space_group_name_H-M   'P 1'
#
loop_
_entity.id
_entity.type
_entity.pdbx_description
1 polymer ?
#
loop_
_entity_poly.entity_id
_entity_poly.type
_entity_poly.pdbx_seq_one_letter_code
_entity_poly.pdbx_strand_id
1 'polypeptide(L)'
;MDLTGGFTLDNATTAVPSPVAPSCAAPSSATRPAVAPSPVIPSPVVPSPAVPSPAAPSPVVPSQGAPSPVVPSPADGSAARRAGRGYERTAAGGGGGGRLRARPAVTELRLSAFAGHRSAVHPLGPVTLFAGPSGSGKSTTLRAYEALARLGAGDSLDEVFPDAADCVPERARPDAQGRRGFRIGCTVDGPEGPVHLDLAVQAEPRLRIVGERLTGRGRTLLATALRDPGRNTVQAEWHTAGTTPVTRAPFPDDLLGTALLPLRVAGKTPGQLEVLAAAEQVVIGLRSAFACDPRPERMRAPVPPGEGRLRRGCGNLAEVLHRTHTECPRRHHRLAAVAGAGCVGPVTGLGVQELPDGTVRAVLERAGRPATPLGRLGDGELRYLALALTLLTGPGVLAMDRIAEVPEAMQSLTLLADGFDRGLDVRQVGELLGLATDIAADGHIRVAGTVGERTGAEVRGMPGVTVVDLST
;
A
#
# COMPACT_ATOMS: atom_id res chain seq x y z
N MET A 1 3.38 18.70 22.09
CA MET A 1 2.17 18.23 21.38
C MET A 1 1.54 17.20 22.27
N ASP A 2 0.29 17.39 22.67
CA ASP A 2 -0.43 16.34 23.41
C ASP A 2 -0.79 15.23 22.42
N LEU A 3 -0.05 14.11 22.47
CA LEU A 3 -0.31 12.93 21.62
C LEU A 3 -1.66 12.29 21.98
N THR A 4 -2.12 12.50 23.20
CA THR A 4 -3.35 11.92 23.78
C THR A 4 -4.57 12.84 23.71
N GLY A 5 -4.38 14.15 23.59
CA GLY A 5 -5.43 15.19 23.69
C GLY A 5 -6.55 15.17 22.64
N GLY A 6 -6.55 14.23 21.70
CA GLY A 6 -7.64 14.02 20.73
C GLY A 6 -8.28 12.62 20.77
N PHE A 7 -7.79 11.71 21.62
CA PHE A 7 -8.26 10.32 21.74
C PHE A 7 -8.85 10.03 23.13
N THR A 8 -9.31 11.07 23.83
CA THR A 8 -10.02 10.91 25.10
C THR A 8 -11.31 10.14 24.88
N LEU A 9 -11.47 9.01 25.56
CA LEU A 9 -12.76 8.34 25.69
C LEU A 9 -13.58 9.16 26.66
N ASP A 10 -14.80 9.56 26.26
CA ASP A 10 -15.70 10.31 27.11
C ASP A 10 -16.04 9.51 28.37
N ASN A 11 -15.49 9.95 29.50
CA ASN A 11 -15.87 9.46 30.82
C ASN A 11 -16.83 10.47 31.44
N ALA A 12 -18.11 10.12 31.52
CA ALA A 12 -19.06 10.81 32.38
C ALA A 12 -18.81 10.41 33.85
N THR A 13 -18.54 11.44 34.68
CA THR A 13 -18.82 11.55 36.13
C THR A 13 -18.10 10.59 37.09
N THR A 14 -17.16 11.08 37.91
CA THR A 14 -17.36 11.50 39.33
C THR A 14 -16.03 11.60 40.12
N ALA A 15 -15.91 12.68 40.90
CA ALA A 15 -15.15 12.92 42.14
C ALA A 15 -13.61 12.77 42.21
N VAL A 16 -13.00 13.92 42.51
CA VAL A 16 -11.64 14.15 43.01
C VAL A 16 -11.54 13.76 44.50
N PRO A 17 -10.37 13.28 44.96
CA PRO A 17 -9.78 13.91 46.14
C PRO A 17 -8.28 14.26 45.98
N SER A 18 -7.90 15.30 46.72
CA SER A 18 -6.61 15.99 46.84
C SER A 18 -5.48 15.15 47.47
N PRO A 19 -4.20 15.59 47.38
CA PRO A 19 -3.03 14.72 47.41
C PRO A 19 -2.41 14.53 48.80
N VAL A 20 -1.85 13.34 49.04
CA VAL A 20 -0.95 13.04 50.17
C VAL A 20 0.49 13.11 49.69
N ALA A 21 1.30 13.96 50.33
CA ALA A 21 2.73 14.11 50.08
C ALA A 21 3.54 12.93 50.68
N PRO A 22 4.57 12.40 50.00
CA PRO A 22 5.53 11.52 50.64
C PRO A 22 6.76 12.27 51.14
N SER A 23 7.10 11.98 52.39
CA SER A 23 8.26 12.44 53.15
C SER A 23 9.58 11.98 52.55
N CYS A 24 10.56 12.90 52.51
CA CYS A 24 11.95 12.64 52.16
C CYS A 24 12.64 11.75 53.21
N ALA A 25 13.31 10.70 52.77
CA ALA A 25 14.34 10.01 53.54
C ALA A 25 15.42 9.48 52.57
N ALA A 26 16.60 10.10 52.62
CA ALA A 26 17.80 9.63 51.96
C ALA A 26 18.49 8.54 52.80
N PRO A 27 19.19 7.58 52.17
CA PRO A 27 20.36 7.01 52.80
C PRO A 27 21.63 7.15 51.95
N SER A 28 22.67 7.44 52.72
CA SER A 28 24.08 7.64 52.45
C SER A 28 24.76 6.70 51.47
N SER A 29 25.69 7.31 50.73
CA SER A 29 26.78 6.74 49.93
C SER A 29 27.67 5.77 50.71
N ALA A 30 27.86 4.57 50.17
CA ALA A 30 28.95 3.67 50.54
C ALA A 30 29.65 3.18 49.27
N THR A 31 30.82 3.76 49.00
CA THR A 31 31.75 3.36 47.94
C THR A 31 32.34 1.98 48.26
N ARG A 32 32.21 1.02 47.34
CA ARG A 32 32.97 -0.26 47.37
C ARG A 32 33.84 -0.35 46.11
N PRO A 33 35.08 -0.87 46.21
CA PRO A 33 36.04 -0.86 45.12
C PRO A 33 35.68 -1.88 44.04
N ALA A 34 35.92 -1.49 42.78
CA ALA A 34 35.73 -2.34 41.60
C ALA A 34 36.84 -3.40 41.51
N VAL A 35 36.45 -4.67 41.52
CA VAL A 35 37.30 -5.80 41.14
C VAL A 35 36.82 -6.27 39.76
N ALA A 36 37.68 -6.17 38.75
CA ALA A 36 37.40 -6.62 37.39
C ALA A 36 37.53 -8.15 37.30
N PRO A 37 36.56 -8.89 36.75
CA PRO A 37 36.76 -10.29 36.40
C PRO A 37 37.43 -10.42 35.02
N SER A 38 38.48 -11.25 34.96
CA SER A 38 39.17 -11.66 33.73
C SER A 38 38.25 -12.43 32.78
N PRO A 39 38.38 -12.29 31.45
CA PRO A 39 37.54 -13.00 30.50
C PRO A 39 37.95 -14.48 30.40
N VAL A 40 36.98 -15.37 30.63
CA VAL A 40 37.09 -16.80 30.30
C VAL A 40 36.71 -16.97 28.82
N ILE A 41 37.65 -17.46 28.02
CA ILE A 41 37.44 -17.82 26.62
C ILE A 41 36.91 -19.27 26.57
N PRO A 42 35.67 -19.53 26.11
CA PRO A 42 35.23 -20.90 25.85
C PRO A 42 35.80 -21.41 24.52
N SER A 43 36.43 -22.57 24.55
CA SER A 43 36.87 -23.32 23.35
C SER A 43 35.67 -23.73 22.49
N PRO A 44 35.79 -23.69 21.15
CA PRO A 44 34.70 -24.09 20.26
C PRO A 44 34.53 -25.62 20.27
N VAL A 45 33.34 -26.09 20.68
CA VAL A 45 32.89 -27.46 20.44
C VAL A 45 32.41 -27.55 19.00
N VAL A 46 33.09 -28.37 18.19
CA VAL A 46 32.68 -28.69 16.82
C VAL A 46 31.67 -29.85 16.87
N PRO A 47 30.39 -29.66 16.49
CA PRO A 47 29.48 -30.79 16.31
C PRO A 47 29.78 -31.52 15.00
N SER A 48 29.98 -32.83 15.07
CA SER A 48 30.04 -33.71 13.90
C SER A 48 28.69 -33.73 13.16
N PRO A 49 28.66 -33.73 11.82
CA PRO A 49 27.42 -33.77 11.06
C PRO A 49 26.80 -35.19 11.14
N ALA A 50 25.60 -35.28 11.71
CA ALA A 50 24.75 -36.44 11.54
C ALA A 50 24.16 -36.42 10.12
N VAL A 51 24.51 -37.43 9.33
CA VAL A 51 23.96 -37.65 7.99
C VAL A 51 22.59 -38.34 8.14
N PRO A 52 21.46 -37.74 7.71
CA PRO A 52 20.21 -38.46 7.62
C PRO A 52 20.20 -39.32 6.34
N SER A 53 19.97 -40.62 6.49
CA SER A 53 19.70 -41.55 5.38
C SER A 53 18.43 -41.12 4.63
N PRO A 54 18.41 -41.13 3.29
CA PRO A 54 17.22 -40.80 2.52
C PRO A 54 16.23 -41.97 2.55
N ALA A 55 15.10 -41.77 3.22
CA ALA A 55 13.92 -42.60 3.03
C ALA A 55 13.25 -42.18 1.71
N ALA A 56 13.29 -43.06 0.71
CA ALA A 56 12.59 -42.86 -0.56
C ALA A 56 11.05 -42.92 -0.34
N PRO A 57 10.28 -41.94 -0.81
CA PRO A 57 8.82 -42.07 -0.85
C PRO A 57 8.41 -42.97 -2.02
N SER A 58 7.59 -43.99 -1.74
CA SER A 58 6.94 -44.84 -2.73
C SER A 58 6.08 -44.01 -3.69
N PRO A 59 6.05 -44.31 -5.00
CA PRO A 59 5.25 -43.57 -5.96
C PRO A 59 3.76 -43.89 -5.79
N VAL A 60 2.98 -42.89 -5.41
CA VAL A 60 1.52 -42.90 -5.55
C VAL A 60 1.22 -42.63 -7.02
N VAL A 61 0.71 -43.65 -7.72
CA VAL A 61 0.21 -43.54 -9.10
C VAL A 61 -1.18 -42.88 -9.07
N PRO A 62 -1.39 -41.69 -9.65
CA PRO A 62 -2.74 -41.16 -9.83
C PRO A 62 -3.39 -41.84 -11.03
N SER A 63 -4.48 -42.57 -10.78
CA SER A 63 -5.35 -43.11 -11.82
C SER A 63 -5.90 -41.98 -12.70
N GLN A 64 -5.48 -41.95 -13.96
CA GLN A 64 -6.03 -41.04 -14.97
C GLN A 64 -7.43 -41.49 -15.37
N GLY A 65 -8.45 -40.87 -14.77
CA GLY A 65 -9.81 -40.86 -15.32
C GLY A 65 -9.89 -39.87 -16.46
N ALA A 66 -10.02 -40.36 -17.69
CA ALA A 66 -10.21 -39.54 -18.89
C ALA A 66 -11.54 -38.75 -18.81
N PRO A 67 -11.55 -37.43 -19.06
CA PRO A 67 -12.79 -36.70 -19.27
C PRO A 67 -13.33 -36.95 -20.68
N SER A 68 -14.62 -37.27 -20.79
CA SER A 68 -15.35 -37.43 -22.05
C SER A 68 -15.37 -36.14 -22.88
N PRO A 69 -15.29 -36.22 -24.22
CA PRO A 69 -15.29 -35.03 -25.08
C PRO A 69 -16.69 -34.43 -25.19
N VAL A 70 -16.83 -33.17 -24.79
CA VAL A 70 -18.00 -32.33 -25.09
C VAL A 70 -17.84 -31.79 -26.51
N VAL A 71 -18.74 -32.22 -27.40
CA VAL A 71 -18.85 -31.74 -28.78
C VAL A 71 -19.65 -30.44 -28.80
N PRO A 72 -19.14 -29.31 -29.33
CA PRO A 72 -19.97 -28.16 -29.65
C PRO A 72 -20.56 -28.30 -31.06
N SER A 73 -21.89 -28.28 -31.16
CA SER A 73 -22.62 -28.12 -32.43
C SER A 73 -22.55 -26.66 -32.93
N PRO A 74 -22.59 -26.44 -34.26
CA PRO A 74 -22.18 -25.18 -34.88
C PRO A 74 -23.23 -24.07 -34.79
N ALA A 75 -22.75 -22.83 -34.69
CA ALA A 75 -23.54 -21.62 -34.87
C ALA A 75 -23.66 -21.29 -36.36
N ASP A 76 -24.90 -21.08 -36.80
CA ASP A 76 -25.23 -20.52 -38.10
C ASP A 76 -24.72 -19.09 -38.24
N GLY A 77 -24.14 -18.82 -39.41
CA GLY A 77 -23.66 -17.50 -39.78
C GLY A 77 -24.79 -16.56 -40.22
N SER A 78 -24.58 -15.27 -39.98
CA SER A 78 -24.99 -14.24 -40.94
C SER A 78 -24.27 -12.93 -40.64
N ALA A 79 -23.46 -12.50 -41.63
CA ALA A 79 -22.87 -11.19 -41.70
C ALA A 79 -23.87 -10.20 -42.30
N ALA A 80 -24.09 -9.04 -41.65
CA ALA A 80 -24.59 -7.85 -42.35
C ALA A 80 -24.33 -6.54 -41.56
N ARG A 81 -23.38 -5.76 -42.10
CA ARG A 81 -23.33 -4.28 -42.22
C ARG A 81 -24.43 -3.44 -41.53
N ARG A 82 -24.00 -2.43 -40.76
CA ARG A 82 -24.33 -0.98 -40.90
C ARG A 82 -23.71 -0.21 -39.72
N ALA A 83 -22.78 0.71 -39.97
CA ALA A 83 -23.01 2.14 -40.23
C ALA A 83 -23.45 2.92 -38.98
N GLY A 84 -22.62 3.89 -38.60
CA GLY A 84 -22.66 4.60 -37.34
C GLY A 84 -23.91 5.43 -37.07
N ARG A 85 -24.06 5.75 -35.79
CA ARG A 85 -24.81 6.90 -35.27
C ARG A 85 -24.24 7.23 -33.90
N GLY A 86 -23.84 8.49 -33.76
CA GLY A 86 -23.40 9.05 -32.49
C GLY A 86 -24.52 9.06 -31.46
N TYR A 87 -24.12 9.11 -30.21
CA TYR A 87 -24.96 9.57 -29.12
C TYR A 87 -24.14 10.52 -28.26
N GLU A 88 -24.42 11.81 -28.44
CA GLU A 88 -24.38 12.76 -27.34
C GLU A 88 -25.25 12.20 -26.21
N ARG A 89 -24.70 12.11 -25.00
CA ARG A 89 -25.51 11.97 -23.80
C ARG A 89 -25.13 13.07 -22.82
N THR A 90 -25.99 14.07 -22.86
CA THR A 90 -26.25 15.11 -21.86
C THR A 90 -26.22 14.57 -20.42
N ALA A 91 -25.56 15.35 -19.57
CA ALA A 91 -25.63 15.28 -18.12
C ALA A 91 -27.05 15.59 -17.62
N ALA A 92 -27.60 14.73 -16.75
CA ALA A 92 -28.54 15.10 -15.67
C ALA A 92 -28.86 13.89 -14.77
N GLY A 93 -28.67 14.12 -13.46
CA GLY A 93 -29.14 13.42 -12.24
C GLY A 93 -29.91 12.09 -12.28
N GLY A 94 -29.43 11.14 -11.47
CA GLY A 94 -30.16 9.95 -11.04
C GLY A 94 -29.49 9.27 -9.84
N GLY A 95 -29.62 9.88 -8.65
CA GLY A 95 -29.12 9.35 -7.39
C GLY A 95 -29.86 8.07 -6.95
N GLY A 96 -29.10 7.06 -6.52
CA GLY A 96 -29.65 5.83 -5.94
C GLY A 96 -28.88 4.57 -6.36
N GLY A 97 -28.42 4.48 -7.61
CA GLY A 97 -27.69 3.32 -8.14
C GLY A 97 -26.17 3.36 -7.95
N GLY A 98 -25.59 4.51 -7.59
CA GLY A 98 -24.13 4.71 -7.50
C GLY A 98 -23.48 4.20 -6.21
N ARG A 99 -24.23 4.13 -5.10
CA ARG A 99 -23.67 3.73 -3.78
C ARG A 99 -23.33 2.24 -3.70
N LEU A 100 -24.06 1.40 -4.43
CA LEU A 100 -23.80 -0.05 -4.53
C LEU A 100 -22.63 -0.40 -5.49
N ARG A 101 -22.02 0.61 -6.14
CA ARG A 101 -20.90 0.44 -7.08
C ARG A 101 -19.61 1.16 -6.68
N ALA A 102 -19.59 1.86 -5.54
CA ALA A 102 -18.40 2.55 -5.07
C ALA A 102 -17.40 1.53 -4.53
N ARG A 103 -16.24 1.40 -5.19
CA ARG A 103 -15.16 0.55 -4.69
C ARG A 103 -14.43 1.29 -3.57
N PRO A 104 -14.08 0.62 -2.46
CA PRO A 104 -13.26 1.23 -1.42
C PRO A 104 -11.97 1.81 -2.00
N ALA A 105 -11.74 3.10 -1.75
CA ALA A 105 -10.54 3.79 -2.21
C ALA A 105 -10.19 4.93 -1.25
N VAL A 106 -8.91 5.15 -1.04
CA VAL A 106 -8.44 6.31 -0.27
C VAL A 106 -8.65 7.56 -1.12
N THR A 107 -9.42 8.51 -0.59
CA THR A 107 -9.77 9.77 -1.25
C THR A 107 -9.19 10.98 -0.55
N GLU A 108 -8.62 10.80 0.64
CA GLU A 108 -7.91 11.85 1.36
C GLU A 108 -6.80 11.24 2.22
N LEU A 109 -5.65 11.91 2.24
CA LEU A 109 -4.55 11.62 3.16
C LEU A 109 -4.36 12.80 4.12
N ARG A 110 -4.30 12.52 5.42
CA ARG A 110 -4.11 13.52 6.48
C ARG A 110 -2.76 13.31 7.17
N LEU A 111 -1.90 14.30 7.10
CA LEU A 111 -0.60 14.36 7.78
C LEU A 111 -0.68 15.43 8.87
N SER A 112 -1.38 15.09 9.95
CA SER A 112 -1.64 16.03 11.06
C SER A 112 -0.34 16.48 11.74
N ALA A 113 0.58 15.54 11.96
CA ALA A 113 1.91 15.80 12.51
C ALA A 113 2.85 14.68 12.10
N PHE A 114 3.53 14.79 10.95
CA PHE A 114 4.34 13.71 10.40
C PHE A 114 5.57 14.25 9.66
N ALA A 115 6.76 13.96 10.15
CA ALA A 115 8.05 14.45 9.64
C ALA A 115 8.02 15.97 9.40
N GLY A 116 8.13 16.43 8.15
CA GLY A 116 8.02 17.85 7.78
C GLY A 116 6.59 18.42 7.80
N HIS A 117 5.57 17.56 7.67
CA HIS A 117 4.17 17.98 7.45
C HIS A 117 3.42 18.32 8.73
N ARG A 118 2.60 19.38 8.68
CA ARG A 118 1.76 19.86 9.79
C ARG A 118 0.37 20.19 9.29
N SER A 119 -0.65 19.60 9.90
CA SER A 119 -2.05 19.83 9.57
C SER A 119 -2.34 19.74 8.06
N ALA A 120 -1.60 18.90 7.34
CA ALA A 120 -1.73 18.80 5.89
C ALA A 120 -2.84 17.81 5.55
N VAL A 121 -3.73 18.22 4.64
CA VAL A 121 -4.84 17.41 4.14
C VAL A 121 -4.76 17.40 2.63
N HIS A 122 -4.59 16.21 2.05
CA HIS A 122 -4.36 16.03 0.62
C HIS A 122 -5.50 15.22 0.01
N PRO A 123 -6.35 15.83 -0.84
CA PRO A 123 -7.35 15.08 -1.58
C PRO A 123 -6.68 14.19 -2.63
N LEU A 124 -7.23 12.99 -2.82
CA LEU A 124 -6.76 12.00 -3.78
C LEU A 124 -7.86 11.73 -4.82
N GLY A 125 -7.62 12.17 -6.04
CA GLY A 125 -8.42 11.84 -7.22
C GLY A 125 -7.99 10.51 -7.88
N PRO A 126 -8.59 10.16 -9.04
CA PRO A 126 -8.22 8.98 -9.81
C PRO A 126 -6.74 8.98 -10.23
N VAL A 127 -6.21 10.13 -10.66
CA VAL A 127 -4.77 10.36 -10.85
C VAL A 127 -4.39 11.60 -10.05
N THR A 128 -3.52 11.43 -9.05
CA THR A 128 -3.04 12.51 -8.17
C THR A 128 -1.53 12.59 -8.21
N LEU A 129 -0.97 13.77 -8.45
CA LEU A 129 0.46 14.03 -8.49
C LEU A 129 0.83 15.09 -7.45
N PHE A 130 1.70 14.73 -6.52
CA PHE A 130 2.31 15.65 -5.57
C PHE A 130 3.48 16.36 -6.24
N ALA A 131 3.40 17.68 -6.37
CA ALA A 131 4.42 18.53 -6.99
C ALA A 131 5.04 19.49 -5.97
N GLY A 132 6.23 20.01 -6.27
CA GLY A 132 6.92 21.00 -5.44
C GLY A 132 8.44 20.84 -5.47
N PRO A 133 9.19 21.77 -4.85
CA PRO A 133 10.65 21.74 -4.84
C PRO A 133 11.21 20.52 -4.09
N SER A 134 12.49 20.20 -4.30
CA SER A 134 13.19 19.22 -3.47
C SER A 134 13.11 19.62 -1.99
N GLY A 135 12.83 18.65 -1.12
CA GLY A 135 12.63 18.91 0.31
C GLY A 135 11.20 19.27 0.71
N SER A 136 10.26 19.47 -0.22
CA SER A 136 8.85 19.78 0.10
C SER A 136 8.04 18.63 0.73
N GLY A 137 8.67 17.48 0.99
CA GLY A 137 8.00 16.33 1.61
C GLY A 137 7.15 15.48 0.68
N LYS A 138 7.25 15.64 -0.65
CA LYS A 138 6.58 14.78 -1.68
C LYS A 138 6.70 13.28 -1.38
N SER A 139 7.92 12.77 -1.30
CA SER A 139 8.18 11.35 -1.03
C SER A 139 7.69 10.95 0.36
N THR A 140 7.79 11.85 1.34
CA THR A 140 7.26 11.65 2.69
C THR A 140 5.74 11.48 2.69
N THR A 141 5.01 12.22 1.86
CA THR A 141 3.56 12.08 1.68
C THR A 141 3.19 10.71 1.14
N LEU A 142 3.87 10.22 0.08
CA LEU A 142 3.62 8.87 -0.43
C LEU A 142 4.02 7.78 0.58
N ARG A 143 5.13 7.96 1.31
CA ARG A 143 5.54 7.03 2.37
C ARG A 143 4.50 6.90 3.48
N ALA A 144 3.81 7.98 3.84
CA ALA A 144 2.73 7.93 4.82
C ALA A 144 1.54 7.09 4.31
N TYR A 145 1.20 7.21 3.02
CA TYR A 145 0.16 6.34 2.42
C TYR A 145 0.64 4.88 2.38
N GLU A 146 1.85 4.60 1.90
CA GLU A 146 2.43 3.25 1.92
C GLU A 146 2.43 2.65 3.34
N ALA A 147 2.75 3.45 4.37
CA ALA A 147 2.71 3.01 5.75
C ALA A 147 1.30 2.65 6.24
N LEU A 148 0.29 3.48 5.95
CA LEU A 148 -1.10 3.15 6.25
C LEU A 148 -1.56 1.88 5.52
N ALA A 149 -1.15 1.70 4.26
CA ALA A 149 -1.46 0.51 3.48
C ALA A 149 -0.90 -0.76 4.12
N ARG A 150 0.36 -0.72 4.55
CA ARG A 150 1.03 -1.84 5.25
C ARG A 150 0.40 -2.15 6.61
N LEU A 151 0.10 -1.13 7.41
CA LEU A 151 -0.63 -1.31 8.67
C LEU A 151 -2.03 -1.91 8.45
N GLY A 152 -2.73 -1.48 7.39
CA GLY A 152 -4.00 -2.05 6.98
C GLY A 152 -3.91 -3.49 6.47
N ALA A 153 -2.75 -3.91 5.97
CA ALA A 153 -2.44 -5.29 5.60
C ALA A 153 -2.05 -6.17 6.79
N GLY A 154 -1.82 -5.58 7.97
CA GLY A 154 -1.51 -6.30 9.21
C GLY A 154 -0.02 -6.35 9.57
N ASP A 155 0.85 -5.64 8.85
CA ASP A 155 2.26 -5.48 9.23
C ASP A 155 2.36 -4.79 10.62
N SER A 156 3.34 -5.20 11.42
CA SER A 156 3.56 -4.59 12.74
C SER A 156 4.21 -3.21 12.62
N LEU A 157 4.02 -2.39 13.66
CA LEU A 157 4.47 -1.01 13.65
C LEU A 157 5.99 -0.85 13.46
N ASP A 158 6.80 -1.77 13.98
CA ASP A 158 8.26 -1.80 13.83
C ASP A 158 8.71 -2.20 12.41
N GLU A 159 7.97 -3.08 11.74
CA GLU A 159 8.20 -3.40 10.33
C GLU A 159 7.84 -2.24 9.40
N VAL A 160 6.81 -1.47 9.75
CA VAL A 160 6.36 -0.31 8.96
C VAL A 160 7.25 0.91 9.18
N PHE A 161 7.68 1.15 10.42
CA PHE A 161 8.49 2.30 10.82
C PHE A 161 9.77 1.87 11.55
N PRO A 162 10.75 1.28 10.84
CA PRO A 162 12.03 0.90 11.45
C PRO A 162 12.74 2.12 12.05
N ASP A 163 12.64 3.27 11.38
CA ASP A 163 13.21 4.56 11.80
C ASP A 163 12.10 5.52 12.25
N ALA A 164 11.24 5.10 13.18
CA ALA A 164 10.08 5.88 13.62
C ALA A 164 10.41 7.29 14.15
N ALA A 165 11.62 7.52 14.63
CA ALA A 165 12.09 8.84 15.07
C ALA A 165 12.11 9.85 13.91
N ASP A 166 12.43 9.44 12.69
CA ASP A 166 12.44 10.29 11.49
C ASP A 166 11.04 10.74 11.06
N CYS A 167 10.01 9.99 11.50
CA CYS A 167 8.62 10.34 11.28
C CYS A 167 8.12 11.38 12.28
N VAL A 168 8.86 11.65 13.36
CA VAL A 168 8.49 12.66 14.35
C VAL A 168 8.80 14.05 13.80
N PRO A 169 7.86 15.00 13.87
CA PRO A 169 8.15 16.42 13.74
C PRO A 169 9.46 16.88 14.41
N GLU A 170 10.41 17.44 13.64
CA GLU A 170 11.70 17.90 14.18
C GLU A 170 11.52 18.88 15.36
N ARG A 171 10.56 19.79 15.24
CA ARG A 171 10.22 20.77 16.29
C ARG A 171 9.35 20.22 17.42
N ALA A 172 8.92 18.95 17.39
CA ALA A 172 8.16 18.38 18.49
C ALA A 172 9.07 18.17 19.70
N ARG A 173 8.77 18.93 20.75
CA ARG A 173 9.38 18.74 22.05
C ARG A 173 8.79 17.51 22.74
N PRO A 174 9.61 16.73 23.45
CA PRO A 174 9.11 15.68 24.31
C PRO A 174 8.17 16.26 25.37
N ASP A 175 7.16 15.49 25.75
CA ASP A 175 6.34 15.83 26.92
C ASP A 175 7.10 15.58 28.24
N ALA A 176 6.42 15.80 29.37
CA ALA A 176 7.00 15.63 30.70
C ALA A 176 7.51 14.19 30.96
N GLN A 177 7.02 13.21 30.21
CA GLN A 177 7.40 11.81 30.28
C GLN A 177 8.40 11.41 29.19
N GLY A 178 8.95 12.39 28.44
CA GLY A 178 9.91 12.12 27.37
C GLY A 178 9.27 11.64 26.07
N ARG A 179 7.94 11.65 25.94
CA ARG A 179 7.25 11.02 24.81
C ARG A 179 7.21 11.94 23.60
N ARG A 180 7.50 11.36 22.43
CA ARG A 180 7.38 12.01 21.11
C ARG A 180 6.75 11.05 20.12
N GLY A 181 6.11 11.60 19.10
CA GLY A 181 5.29 10.81 18.19
C GLY A 181 4.77 11.61 17.02
N PHE A 182 3.97 10.93 16.19
CA PHE A 182 3.41 11.48 14.97
C PHE A 182 1.94 11.04 14.80
N ARG A 183 1.23 11.73 13.92
CA ARG A 183 -0.17 11.48 13.61
C ARG A 183 -0.40 11.53 12.10
N ILE A 184 -0.92 10.43 11.59
CA ILE A 184 -1.30 10.23 10.19
C ILE A 184 -2.72 9.66 10.14
N GLY A 185 -3.40 9.86 9.02
CA GLY A 185 -4.75 9.37 8.83
C GLY A 185 -5.17 9.42 7.38
N CYS A 186 -6.33 8.87 7.08
CA CYS A 186 -6.90 8.89 5.74
C CYS A 186 -8.43 8.86 5.77
N THR A 187 -9.04 9.26 4.66
CA THR A 187 -10.46 9.00 4.38
C THR A 187 -10.53 7.94 3.29
N VAL A 188 -11.35 6.92 3.53
CA VAL A 188 -11.67 5.89 2.55
C VAL A 188 -13.14 6.03 2.19
N ASP A 189 -13.41 6.35 0.93
CA ASP A 189 -14.77 6.33 0.37
C ASP A 189 -15.09 4.95 -0.18
N GLY A 190 -16.38 4.59 -0.13
CA GLY A 190 -16.88 3.29 -0.59
C GLY A 190 -18.37 3.14 -0.32
N PRO A 191 -18.89 1.90 -0.22
CA PRO A 191 -20.31 1.63 -0.02
C PRO A 191 -20.89 2.26 1.25
N GLU A 192 -20.09 2.39 2.31
CA GLU A 192 -20.51 3.00 3.58
C GLU A 192 -20.50 4.54 3.55
N GLY A 193 -20.03 5.15 2.46
CA GLY A 193 -19.70 6.57 2.39
C GLY A 193 -18.30 6.85 2.94
N PRO A 194 -17.95 8.11 3.27
CA PRO A 194 -16.64 8.44 3.80
C PRO A 194 -16.44 7.85 5.20
N VAL A 195 -15.36 7.09 5.35
CA VAL A 195 -14.88 6.56 6.63
C VAL A 195 -13.50 7.14 6.91
N HIS A 196 -13.34 7.77 8.07
CA HIS A 196 -12.11 8.42 8.49
C HIS A 196 -11.35 7.52 9.46
N LEU A 197 -10.08 7.25 9.16
CA LEU A 197 -9.13 6.62 10.07
C LEU A 197 -8.08 7.64 10.50
N ASP A 198 -7.91 7.86 11.80
CA ASP A 198 -6.82 8.65 12.36
C ASP A 198 -5.99 7.80 13.34
N LEU A 199 -4.67 7.84 13.18
CA LEU A 199 -3.71 7.05 13.95
C LEU A 199 -2.68 7.96 14.62
N ALA A 200 -2.52 7.79 15.94
CA ALA A 200 -1.47 8.40 16.72
C ALA A 200 -0.45 7.36 17.19
N VAL A 201 0.80 7.61 16.82
CA VAL A 201 1.94 6.74 17.12
C VAL A 201 2.90 7.49 18.04
N GLN A 202 3.29 6.85 19.13
CA GLN A 202 4.46 7.24 19.90
C GLN A 202 5.68 6.57 19.28
N ALA A 203 6.72 7.34 18.98
CA ALA A 203 8.01 6.85 18.51
C ALA A 203 9.02 6.71 19.66
N GLU A 204 9.00 7.65 20.61
CA GLU A 204 9.93 7.71 21.74
C GLU A 204 9.14 7.79 23.06
N PRO A 205 9.62 7.15 24.16
CA PRO A 205 10.85 6.34 24.25
C PRO A 205 10.71 4.92 23.68
N ARG A 206 9.47 4.49 23.41
CA ARG A 206 9.17 3.18 22.80
C ARG A 206 8.16 3.37 21.69
N LEU A 207 8.39 2.70 20.56
CA LEU A 207 7.47 2.62 19.44
C LEU A 207 6.18 1.88 19.84
N ARG A 208 5.04 2.55 19.70
CA ARG A 208 3.68 1.97 19.90
C ARG A 208 2.58 2.88 19.38
N ILE A 209 1.45 2.31 19.04
CA ILE A 209 0.18 2.99 18.82
C ILE A 209 -0.35 3.45 20.17
N VAL A 210 -0.62 4.75 20.30
CA VAL A 210 -1.19 5.34 21.54
C VAL A 210 -2.66 5.66 21.40
N GLY A 211 -3.15 5.79 20.17
CA GLY A 211 -4.56 5.99 19.89
C GLY A 211 -4.88 5.81 18.42
N GLU A 212 -6.09 5.37 18.18
CA GLU A 212 -6.68 5.15 16.88
C GLU A 212 -8.14 5.59 16.93
N ARG A 213 -8.64 6.17 15.86
CA ARG A 213 -10.04 6.56 15.74
C ARG A 213 -10.56 6.20 14.36
N LEU A 214 -11.61 5.38 14.32
CA LEU A 214 -12.39 5.09 13.13
C LEU A 214 -13.72 5.82 13.25
N THR A 215 -14.04 6.69 12.29
CA THR A 215 -15.26 7.48 12.28
C THR A 215 -16.02 7.26 10.98
N GLY A 216 -17.31 6.93 11.05
CA GLY A 216 -18.19 6.76 9.90
C GLY A 216 -19.56 7.35 10.20
N ARG A 217 -20.21 7.95 9.18
CA ARG A 217 -21.54 8.59 9.32
C ARG A 217 -21.63 9.57 10.50
N GLY A 218 -20.58 10.34 10.74
CA GLY A 218 -20.49 11.32 11.83
C GLY A 218 -20.37 10.73 13.24
N ARG A 219 -20.12 9.43 13.38
CA ARG A 219 -20.00 8.73 14.68
C ARG A 219 -18.67 8.02 14.80
N THR A 220 -18.12 7.98 16.02
CA THR A 220 -16.95 7.17 16.32
C THR A 220 -17.36 5.70 16.42
N LEU A 221 -16.79 4.86 15.57
CA LEU A 221 -17.06 3.43 15.46
C LEU A 221 -16.04 2.61 16.26
N LEU A 222 -14.78 3.04 16.25
CA LEU A 222 -13.69 2.51 17.09
C LEU A 222 -12.90 3.70 17.64
N ALA A 223 -12.55 3.62 18.92
CA ALA A 223 -11.50 4.42 19.52
C ALA A 223 -10.55 3.51 20.32
N THR A 224 -9.25 3.74 20.21
CA THR A 224 -8.25 3.12 21.10
C THR A 224 -7.53 4.19 21.90
N ALA A 225 -7.15 3.85 23.12
CA ALA A 225 -6.37 4.73 23.98
C ALA A 225 -5.39 3.93 24.85
N LEU A 226 -4.15 4.41 24.95
CA LEU A 226 -3.20 3.90 25.92
C LEU A 226 -3.62 4.31 27.33
N ARG A 227 -4.05 3.33 28.14
CA ARG A 227 -4.47 3.54 29.54
C ARG A 227 -3.39 3.17 30.56
N ASP A 228 -2.65 2.11 30.28
CA ASP A 228 -1.57 1.61 31.13
C ASP A 228 -0.28 1.55 30.31
N PRO A 229 0.62 2.54 30.43
CA PRO A 229 1.89 2.55 29.70
C PRO A 229 2.80 1.35 30.01
N GLY A 230 2.61 0.67 31.14
CA GLY A 230 3.37 -0.52 31.52
C GLY A 230 2.99 -1.77 30.73
N ARG A 231 1.88 -1.75 29.99
CA ARG A 231 1.44 -2.86 29.14
C ARG A 231 1.72 -2.56 27.66
N ASN A 232 1.81 -3.63 26.88
CA ASN A 232 1.89 -3.59 25.42
C ASN A 232 0.48 -3.70 24.81
N THR A 233 -0.50 -3.02 25.42
CA THR A 233 -1.88 -3.03 24.96
C THR A 233 -2.51 -1.65 25.07
N VAL A 234 -3.39 -1.34 24.13
CA VAL A 234 -4.30 -0.20 24.19
C VAL A 234 -5.70 -0.69 24.54
N GLN A 235 -6.46 0.15 25.24
CA GLN A 235 -7.86 -0.12 25.48
C GLN A 235 -8.66 0.26 24.23
N ALA A 236 -9.27 -0.70 23.56
CA ALA A 236 -10.18 -0.47 22.45
C ALA A 236 -11.62 -0.35 22.95
N GLU A 237 -12.38 0.55 22.32
CA GLU A 237 -13.81 0.77 22.49
C GLU A 237 -14.47 0.82 21.12
N TRP A 238 -15.43 -0.07 20.86
CA TRP A 238 -16.19 -0.05 19.61
C TRP A 238 -17.69 -0.01 19.83
N HIS A 239 -18.37 0.63 18.88
CA HIS A 239 -19.82 0.81 18.91
C HIS A 239 -20.56 -0.52 18.72
N THR A 240 -21.67 -0.68 19.45
CA THR A 240 -22.52 -1.87 19.34
C THR A 240 -23.97 -1.54 19.01
N ALA A 241 -24.48 -0.37 19.41
CA ALA A 241 -25.92 -0.07 19.38
C ALA A 241 -26.77 -1.16 20.06
N GLY A 242 -26.21 -1.83 21.08
CA GLY A 242 -26.88 -2.85 21.88
C GLY A 242 -27.32 -2.31 23.25
N THR A 243 -27.61 -3.22 24.18
CA THR A 243 -27.95 -2.87 25.58
C THR A 243 -26.81 -2.13 26.28
N THR A 244 -25.56 -2.50 26.00
CA THR A 244 -24.38 -1.68 26.28
C THR A 244 -24.04 -0.87 25.02
N PRO A 245 -23.76 0.44 25.12
CA PRO A 245 -23.52 1.30 23.95
C PRO A 245 -22.19 1.01 23.23
N VAL A 246 -21.21 0.46 23.97
CA VAL A 246 -19.87 0.09 23.48
C VAL A 246 -19.42 -1.23 24.09
N THR A 247 -18.50 -1.91 23.40
CA THR A 247 -17.71 -3.02 23.95
C THR A 247 -16.27 -2.58 24.15
N ARG A 248 -15.66 -3.04 25.25
CA ARG A 248 -14.29 -2.74 25.67
C ARG A 248 -13.44 -4.01 25.63
N ALA A 249 -12.28 -3.96 24.97
CA ALA A 249 -11.30 -5.04 25.03
C ALA A 249 -9.87 -4.52 24.85
N PRO A 250 -8.84 -5.21 25.39
CA PRO A 250 -7.45 -4.86 25.13
C PRO A 250 -7.06 -5.29 23.72
N PHE A 251 -6.49 -4.36 22.95
CA PHE A 251 -5.84 -4.63 21.66
C PHE A 251 -4.33 -4.48 21.82
N PRO A 252 -3.52 -5.21 21.02
CA PRO A 252 -2.08 -4.99 20.98
C PRO A 252 -1.74 -3.54 20.55
N ASP A 253 -0.64 -2.99 21.06
CA ASP A 253 -0.23 -1.61 20.78
C ASP A 253 0.73 -1.47 19.58
N ASP A 254 0.92 -2.52 18.79
CA ASP A 254 1.80 -2.57 17.62
C ASP A 254 1.07 -2.95 16.32
N LEU A 255 -0.23 -3.23 16.37
CA LEU A 255 -1.07 -3.55 15.21
C LEU A 255 -2.25 -2.60 15.07
N LEU A 256 -2.65 -2.31 13.84
CA LEU A 256 -3.82 -1.46 13.56
C LEU A 256 -5.10 -2.13 14.10
N GLY A 257 -5.75 -1.51 15.07
CA GLY A 257 -6.98 -2.01 15.69
C GLY A 257 -8.12 -2.18 14.70
N THR A 258 -8.25 -1.28 13.71
CA THR A 258 -9.22 -1.38 12.62
C THR A 258 -9.06 -2.69 11.84
N ALA A 259 -7.84 -3.16 11.60
CA ALA A 259 -7.58 -4.43 10.92
C ALA A 259 -7.93 -5.65 11.78
N LEU A 260 -7.99 -5.50 13.11
CA LEU A 260 -8.36 -6.56 14.05
C LEU A 260 -9.87 -6.70 14.25
N LEU A 261 -10.67 -5.67 13.90
CA LEU A 261 -12.12 -5.67 14.15
C LEU A 261 -12.86 -6.88 13.55
N PRO A 262 -12.61 -7.30 12.29
CA PRO A 262 -13.25 -8.49 11.72
C PRO A 262 -13.02 -9.78 12.51
N LEU A 263 -11.92 -9.85 13.27
CA LEU A 263 -11.57 -11.02 14.10
C LEU A 263 -12.12 -10.92 15.53
N ARG A 264 -12.58 -9.75 15.95
CA ARG A 264 -12.94 -9.44 17.35
C ARG A 264 -14.41 -9.13 17.54
N VAL A 265 -15.08 -8.60 16.52
CA VAL A 265 -16.47 -8.14 16.60
C VAL A 265 -17.41 -9.23 16.09
N ALA A 266 -18.41 -9.57 16.90
CA ALA A 266 -19.31 -10.70 16.61
C ALA A 266 -20.37 -10.41 15.51
N GLY A 267 -20.59 -9.15 15.14
CA GLY A 267 -21.57 -8.77 14.11
C GLY A 267 -23.04 -9.04 14.48
N LYS A 268 -23.38 -9.11 15.78
CA LYS A 268 -24.73 -9.49 16.25
C LYS A 268 -25.72 -8.34 16.36
N THR A 269 -25.22 -7.11 16.32
CA THR A 269 -26.02 -5.90 16.56
C THR A 269 -25.83 -4.92 15.40
N PRO A 270 -26.80 -4.02 15.13
CA PRO A 270 -26.68 -3.06 14.04
C PRO A 270 -25.41 -2.20 14.13
N GLY A 271 -25.01 -1.79 15.34
CA GLY A 271 -23.79 -1.01 15.53
C GLY A 271 -22.52 -1.84 15.30
N GLN A 272 -22.51 -3.13 15.69
CA GLN A 272 -21.39 -4.02 15.37
C GLN A 272 -21.26 -4.27 13.86
N LEU A 273 -22.38 -4.40 13.14
CA LEU A 273 -22.36 -4.55 11.68
C LEU A 273 -21.83 -3.27 11.00
N GLU A 274 -22.19 -2.09 11.52
CA GLU A 274 -21.64 -0.81 11.05
C GLU A 274 -20.13 -0.69 11.30
N VAL A 275 -19.65 -1.11 12.47
CA VAL A 275 -18.22 -1.18 12.79
C VAL A 275 -17.48 -2.09 11.82
N LEU A 276 -18.01 -3.29 11.57
CA LEU A 276 -17.43 -4.25 10.64
C LEU A 276 -17.37 -3.70 9.22
N ALA A 277 -18.49 -3.17 8.71
CA ALA A 277 -18.56 -2.62 7.36
C ALA A 277 -17.58 -1.45 7.14
N ALA A 278 -17.45 -0.54 8.11
CA ALA A 278 -16.51 0.57 8.03
C ALA A 278 -15.04 0.09 8.11
N ALA A 279 -14.75 -0.88 8.98
CA ALA A 279 -13.42 -1.45 9.12
C ALA A 279 -12.99 -2.20 7.85
N GLU A 280 -13.87 -3.04 7.31
CA GLU A 280 -13.66 -3.75 6.04
C GLU A 280 -13.42 -2.76 4.90
N GLN A 281 -14.23 -1.71 4.78
CA GLN A 281 -14.03 -0.68 3.75
C GLN A 281 -12.64 -0.05 3.84
N VAL A 282 -12.22 0.37 5.04
CA VAL A 282 -10.89 0.98 5.25
C VAL A 282 -9.76 0.00 4.92
N VAL A 283 -9.85 -1.23 5.43
CA VAL A 283 -8.84 -2.28 5.18
C VAL A 283 -8.75 -2.61 3.70
N ILE A 284 -9.88 -2.75 3.00
CA ILE A 284 -9.90 -3.01 1.55
C ILE A 284 -9.28 -1.84 0.78
N GLY A 285 -9.65 -0.59 1.13
CA GLY A 285 -9.11 0.60 0.48
C GLY A 285 -7.60 0.76 0.70
N LEU A 286 -7.09 0.41 1.88
CA LEU A 286 -5.66 0.48 2.21
C LEU A 286 -4.86 -0.65 1.55
N ARG A 287 -5.34 -1.90 1.63
CA ARG A 287 -4.71 -3.07 0.99
C ARG A 287 -4.70 -3.00 -0.54
N SER A 288 -5.50 -2.11 -1.13
CA SER A 288 -5.50 -1.86 -2.58
C SER A 288 -4.24 -1.16 -3.09
N ALA A 289 -3.37 -0.63 -2.22
CA ALA A 289 -2.21 0.15 -2.64
C ALA A 289 -1.00 -0.73 -2.98
N PHE A 290 -0.37 -0.48 -4.12
CA PHE A 290 0.89 -1.09 -4.54
C PHE A 290 1.94 0.01 -4.78
N ALA A 291 3.02 -0.02 -3.99
CA ALA A 291 4.16 0.84 -4.23
C ALA A 291 5.02 0.31 -5.38
N CYS A 292 5.21 1.13 -6.40
CA CYS A 292 6.06 0.85 -7.55
C CYS A 292 7.18 1.89 -7.61
N ASP A 293 8.41 1.42 -7.44
CA ASP A 293 9.63 2.24 -7.50
C ASP A 293 10.66 1.52 -8.36
N PRO A 294 10.52 1.56 -9.70
CA PRO A 294 11.40 0.81 -10.59
C PRO A 294 12.87 1.22 -10.40
N ARG A 295 13.74 0.23 -10.21
CA ARG A 295 15.19 0.40 -10.00
C ARG A 295 15.96 -0.13 -11.21
N PRO A 296 16.28 0.70 -12.22
CA PRO A 296 16.95 0.27 -13.45
C PRO A 296 18.17 -0.62 -13.22
N GLU A 297 18.98 -0.30 -12.21
CA GLU A 297 20.16 -1.06 -11.81
C GLU A 297 19.86 -2.53 -11.46
N ARG A 298 18.65 -2.83 -10.96
CA ARG A 298 18.19 -4.18 -10.62
C ARG A 298 17.42 -4.87 -11.76
N MET A 299 17.01 -4.12 -12.78
CA MET A 299 16.17 -4.61 -13.89
C MET A 299 16.97 -5.15 -15.07
N ARG A 300 18.28 -4.91 -15.09
CA ARG A 300 19.17 -5.19 -16.23
C ARG A 300 19.61 -6.64 -16.31
N ALA A 301 19.76 -7.29 -15.16
CA ALA A 301 20.24 -8.66 -15.08
C ALA A 301 19.15 -9.65 -15.53
N PRO A 302 19.51 -10.76 -16.20
CA PRO A 302 18.63 -11.91 -16.30
C PRO A 302 18.20 -12.40 -14.91
N VAL A 303 17.00 -12.93 -14.80
CA VAL A 303 16.41 -13.37 -13.54
C VAL A 303 15.95 -14.83 -13.64
N PRO A 304 15.99 -15.61 -12.55
CA PRO A 304 15.38 -16.93 -12.58
C PRO A 304 13.87 -16.81 -12.82
N PRO A 305 13.24 -17.78 -13.50
CA PRO A 305 11.79 -17.88 -13.57
C PRO A 305 11.22 -18.09 -12.16
N GLY A 306 10.00 -17.62 -11.92
CA GLY A 306 9.33 -17.72 -10.62
C GLY A 306 7.83 -17.52 -10.75
N GLU A 307 7.19 -17.02 -9.68
CA GLU A 307 5.73 -16.80 -9.62
C GLU A 307 5.23 -15.74 -10.60
N GLY A 308 6.11 -14.94 -11.20
CA GLY A 308 5.78 -13.88 -12.14
C GLY A 308 4.95 -12.75 -11.53
N ARG A 309 5.19 -12.45 -10.24
CA ARG A 309 4.61 -11.31 -9.54
C ARG A 309 5.60 -10.15 -9.47
N LEU A 310 5.23 -9.00 -10.03
CA LEU A 310 6.08 -7.81 -10.10
C LEU A 310 6.34 -7.25 -8.71
N ARG A 311 7.61 -7.17 -8.33
CA ARG A 311 8.05 -6.62 -7.03
C ARG A 311 8.09 -5.09 -7.07
N ARG A 312 8.03 -4.45 -5.90
CA ARG A 312 8.14 -2.98 -5.72
C ARG A 312 9.25 -2.33 -6.56
N GLY A 313 10.44 -2.94 -6.55
CA GLY A 313 11.61 -2.44 -7.29
C GLY A 313 11.67 -2.79 -8.77
N CYS A 314 10.71 -3.57 -9.28
CA CYS A 314 10.62 -4.09 -10.65
C CYS A 314 11.84 -4.89 -11.16
N GLY A 315 12.77 -5.30 -10.29
CA GLY A 315 13.98 -6.04 -10.69
C GLY A 315 13.68 -7.38 -11.40
N ASN A 316 12.49 -7.95 -11.20
CA ASN A 316 12.03 -9.14 -11.88
C ASN A 316 11.15 -8.86 -13.12
N LEU A 317 11.30 -7.70 -13.76
CA LEU A 317 10.52 -7.32 -14.94
C LEU A 317 10.57 -8.39 -16.05
N ALA A 318 11.74 -8.99 -16.31
CA ALA A 318 11.90 -10.02 -17.34
C ALA A 318 11.07 -11.28 -17.05
N GLU A 319 11.01 -11.71 -15.79
CA GLU A 319 10.16 -12.83 -15.32
C GLU A 319 8.67 -12.53 -15.56
N VAL A 320 8.22 -11.32 -15.19
CA VAL A 320 6.81 -10.94 -15.33
C VAL A 320 6.40 -10.79 -16.80
N LEU A 321 7.30 -10.27 -17.64
CA LEU A 321 7.07 -10.21 -19.09
C LEU A 321 6.96 -11.61 -19.71
N HIS A 322 7.78 -12.56 -19.25
CA HIS A 322 7.74 -13.95 -19.69
C HIS A 322 6.36 -14.56 -19.43
N ARG A 323 5.88 -14.41 -18.19
CA ARG A 323 4.54 -14.88 -17.78
C ARG A 323 3.41 -14.15 -18.51
N THR A 324 3.52 -12.83 -18.67
CA THR A 324 2.47 -12.02 -19.31
C THR A 324 2.33 -12.34 -20.80
N HIS A 325 3.45 -12.65 -21.48
CA HIS A 325 3.45 -13.07 -22.88
C HIS A 325 2.62 -14.34 -23.09
N THR A 326 2.70 -15.32 -22.18
CA THR A 326 1.99 -16.60 -22.29
C THR A 326 0.55 -16.52 -21.76
N GLU A 327 0.33 -15.90 -20.60
CA GLU A 327 -0.97 -15.89 -19.92
C GLU A 327 -1.95 -14.85 -20.45
N CYS A 328 -1.46 -13.72 -20.98
CA CYS A 328 -2.34 -12.64 -21.43
C CYS A 328 -1.81 -11.92 -22.69
N PRO A 329 -1.95 -12.52 -23.89
CA PRO A 329 -1.47 -11.94 -25.14
C PRO A 329 -2.02 -10.54 -25.43
N ARG A 330 -3.27 -10.25 -25.03
CA ARG A 330 -3.87 -8.91 -25.17
C ARG A 330 -3.13 -7.85 -24.36
N ARG A 331 -2.78 -8.17 -23.11
CA ARG A 331 -2.01 -7.26 -22.24
C ARG A 331 -0.59 -7.10 -22.77
N HIS A 332 0.03 -8.19 -23.20
CA HIS A 332 1.35 -8.17 -23.81
C HIS A 332 1.39 -7.27 -25.05
N HIS A 333 0.41 -7.40 -25.96
CA HIS A 333 0.31 -6.56 -27.16
C HIS A 333 0.07 -5.08 -26.81
N ARG A 334 -0.78 -4.79 -25.82
CA ARG A 334 -0.98 -3.41 -25.34
C ARG A 334 0.31 -2.82 -24.76
N LEU A 335 1.07 -3.61 -24.01
CA LEU A 335 2.37 -3.18 -23.48
C LEU A 335 3.40 -2.95 -24.60
N ALA A 336 3.42 -3.79 -25.64
CA ALA A 336 4.27 -3.57 -26.81
C ALA A 336 3.92 -2.27 -27.55
N ALA A 337 2.62 -1.94 -27.68
CA ALA A 337 2.19 -0.68 -28.25
C ALA A 337 2.65 0.52 -27.42
N VAL A 338 2.49 0.46 -26.08
CA VAL A 338 2.99 1.49 -25.16
C VAL A 338 4.52 1.59 -25.22
N ALA A 339 5.24 0.47 -25.34
CA ALA A 339 6.68 0.47 -25.54
C ALA A 339 7.09 1.19 -26.85
N GLY A 340 6.32 1.05 -27.93
CA GLY A 340 6.54 1.77 -29.18
C GLY A 340 6.36 3.28 -29.09
N ALA A 341 5.48 3.75 -28.21
CA ALA A 341 5.30 5.18 -27.98
C ALA A 341 6.45 5.80 -27.16
N GLY A 342 6.93 5.09 -26.13
CA GLY A 342 7.88 5.67 -25.16
C GLY A 342 9.36 5.30 -25.33
N CYS A 343 9.68 4.18 -25.98
CA CYS A 343 11.08 3.79 -26.21
C CYS A 343 11.67 4.47 -27.46
N VAL A 344 13.00 4.50 -27.56
CA VAL A 344 13.68 5.14 -28.70
C VAL A 344 13.67 4.19 -29.89
N GLY A 345 13.34 4.67 -31.10
CA GLY A 345 13.38 3.88 -32.33
C GLY A 345 12.14 2.99 -32.56
N PRO A 346 12.01 2.35 -33.73
CA PRO A 346 10.81 1.60 -34.10
C PRO A 346 10.74 0.28 -33.33
N VAL A 347 10.00 0.27 -32.22
CA VAL A 347 9.69 -0.94 -31.46
C VAL A 347 8.54 -1.68 -32.11
N THR A 348 8.71 -2.98 -32.31
CA THR A 348 7.68 -3.86 -32.89
C THR A 348 7.08 -4.81 -31.86
N GLY A 349 7.73 -4.97 -30.70
CA GLY A 349 7.34 -5.96 -29.70
C GLY A 349 8.23 -5.95 -28.46
N LEU A 350 7.82 -6.74 -27.48
CA LEU A 350 8.62 -7.12 -26.32
C LEU A 350 8.79 -8.64 -26.36
N GLY A 351 10.01 -9.13 -26.39
CA GLY A 351 10.30 -10.56 -26.41
C GLY A 351 10.85 -11.04 -25.07
N VAL A 352 10.88 -12.34 -24.89
CA VAL A 352 11.64 -12.98 -23.80
C VAL A 352 12.49 -14.11 -24.37
N GLN A 353 13.70 -14.24 -23.82
CA GLN A 353 14.67 -15.27 -24.15
C GLN A 353 15.02 -16.04 -22.88
N GLU A 354 14.88 -17.35 -22.93
CA GLU A 354 15.47 -18.26 -21.95
C GLU A 354 16.95 -18.43 -22.27
N LEU A 355 17.79 -18.33 -21.24
CA LEU A 355 19.23 -18.48 -21.33
C LEU A 355 19.64 -19.91 -20.94
N PRO A 356 20.82 -20.39 -21.38
CA PRO A 356 21.28 -21.76 -21.09
C PRO A 356 21.44 -22.08 -19.59
N ASP A 357 21.60 -21.05 -18.76
CA ASP A 357 21.69 -21.16 -17.30
C ASP A 357 20.31 -21.25 -16.61
N GLY A 358 19.23 -21.31 -17.38
CA GLY A 358 17.85 -21.38 -16.89
C GLY A 358 17.27 -20.03 -16.46
N THR A 359 17.99 -18.92 -16.64
CA THR A 359 17.44 -17.58 -16.39
C THR A 359 16.69 -17.04 -17.59
N VAL A 360 15.79 -16.08 -17.35
CA VAL A 360 15.04 -15.38 -18.40
C VAL A 360 15.53 -13.95 -18.54
N ARG A 361 15.60 -13.50 -19.79
CA ARG A 361 15.95 -12.13 -20.16
C ARG A 361 14.90 -11.58 -21.12
N ALA A 362 14.35 -10.42 -20.80
CA ALA A 362 13.48 -9.71 -21.72
C ALA A 362 14.27 -8.89 -22.74
N VAL A 363 13.69 -8.73 -23.92
CA VAL A 363 14.25 -7.98 -25.04
C VAL A 363 13.20 -7.03 -25.63
N LEU A 364 13.66 -5.92 -26.17
CA LEU A 364 12.86 -4.97 -26.95
C LEU A 364 13.07 -5.29 -28.43
N GLU A 365 12.00 -5.70 -29.11
CA GLU A 365 12.05 -6.06 -30.53
C GLU A 365 11.97 -4.81 -31.40
N ARG A 366 12.79 -4.76 -32.44
CA ARG A 366 12.97 -3.56 -33.26
C ARG A 366 12.86 -3.88 -34.74
N ALA A 367 12.17 -3.02 -35.49
CA ALA A 367 12.04 -3.19 -36.94
C ALA A 367 13.42 -3.14 -37.61
N GLY A 368 13.77 -4.19 -38.35
CA GLY A 368 15.01 -4.28 -39.13
C GLY A 368 16.30 -4.28 -38.31
N ARG A 369 16.25 -4.58 -37.00
CA ARG A 369 17.43 -4.65 -36.12
C ARG A 369 17.32 -5.85 -35.17
N PRO A 370 18.45 -6.37 -34.65
CA PRO A 370 18.41 -7.38 -33.59
C PRO A 370 17.65 -6.86 -32.36
N ALA A 371 16.94 -7.77 -31.69
CA ALA A 371 16.25 -7.46 -30.44
C ALA A 371 17.26 -6.95 -29.39
N THR A 372 16.92 -5.86 -28.72
CA THR A 372 17.79 -5.20 -27.74
C THR A 372 17.50 -5.73 -26.35
N PRO A 373 18.44 -6.38 -25.65
CA PRO A 373 18.21 -6.80 -24.26
C PRO A 373 17.87 -5.62 -23.36
N LEU A 374 16.93 -5.82 -22.41
CA LEU A 374 16.58 -4.78 -21.42
C LEU A 374 17.82 -4.26 -20.67
N GLY A 375 18.80 -5.13 -20.42
CA GLY A 375 20.08 -4.76 -19.84
C GLY A 375 20.86 -3.64 -20.56
N ARG A 376 20.55 -3.38 -21.84
CA ARG A 376 21.17 -2.34 -22.68
C ARG A 376 20.33 -1.07 -22.82
N LEU A 377 19.10 -1.05 -22.31
CA LEU A 377 18.22 0.13 -22.43
C LEU A 377 18.64 1.26 -21.49
N GLY A 378 18.20 2.48 -21.78
CA GLY A 378 18.37 3.61 -20.86
C GLY A 378 17.56 3.44 -19.56
N ASP A 379 17.97 4.13 -18.50
CA ASP A 379 17.23 4.11 -17.22
C ASP A 379 15.78 4.59 -17.39
N GLY A 380 15.57 5.62 -18.21
CA GLY A 380 14.23 6.13 -18.55
C GLY A 380 13.36 5.08 -19.24
N GLU A 381 13.89 4.39 -20.25
CA GLU A 381 13.16 3.31 -20.94
C GLU A 381 12.79 2.16 -19.98
N LEU A 382 13.69 1.78 -19.08
CA LEU A 382 13.41 0.75 -18.07
C LEU A 382 12.30 1.20 -17.11
N ARG A 383 12.38 2.41 -16.56
CA ARG A 383 11.35 2.96 -15.67
C ARG A 383 10.00 3.07 -16.38
N TYR A 384 10.01 3.56 -17.62
CA TYR A 384 8.82 3.69 -18.45
C TYR A 384 8.12 2.34 -18.64
N LEU A 385 8.85 1.30 -19.04
CA LEU A 385 8.29 -0.04 -19.26
C LEU A 385 7.73 -0.65 -17.97
N ALA A 386 8.41 -0.46 -16.83
CA ALA A 386 7.95 -0.98 -15.55
C ALA A 386 6.67 -0.28 -15.06
N LEU A 387 6.60 1.05 -15.15
CA LEU A 387 5.39 1.80 -14.78
C LEU A 387 4.23 1.45 -15.72
N ALA A 388 4.48 1.39 -17.02
CA ALA A 388 3.49 0.97 -18.02
C ALA A 388 2.95 -0.43 -17.77
N LEU A 389 3.82 -1.41 -17.50
CA LEU A 389 3.40 -2.76 -17.12
C LEU A 389 2.51 -2.72 -15.88
N THR A 390 2.93 -2.00 -14.84
CA THR A 390 2.18 -1.90 -13.59
C THR A 390 0.78 -1.35 -13.80
N LEU A 391 0.64 -0.27 -14.60
CA LEU A 391 -0.65 0.32 -14.97
C LEU A 391 -1.52 -0.64 -15.79
N LEU A 392 -0.92 -1.47 -16.65
CA LEU A 392 -1.64 -2.43 -17.49
C LEU A 392 -1.97 -3.76 -16.78
N THR A 393 -1.47 -3.94 -15.56
CA THR A 393 -1.67 -5.16 -14.77
C THR A 393 -2.58 -4.93 -13.58
N GLY A 394 -3.44 -5.92 -13.29
CA GLY A 394 -4.20 -5.97 -12.04
C GLY A 394 -3.40 -6.57 -10.88
N PRO A 395 -3.98 -6.60 -9.67
CA PRO A 395 -3.32 -7.10 -8.45
C PRO A 395 -2.82 -8.55 -8.56
N GLY A 396 -3.40 -9.36 -9.45
CA GLY A 396 -2.96 -10.75 -9.71
C GLY A 396 -1.54 -10.92 -10.28
N VAL A 397 -0.96 -9.85 -10.84
CA VAL A 397 0.41 -9.86 -11.40
C VAL A 397 1.38 -9.07 -10.50
N LEU A 398 0.89 -8.44 -9.44
CA LEU A 398 1.71 -7.65 -8.53
C LEU A 398 2.05 -8.45 -7.28
N ALA A 399 3.24 -8.23 -6.73
CA ALA A 399 3.68 -8.81 -5.46
C ALA A 399 3.02 -8.06 -4.29
N MET A 400 1.70 -8.17 -4.22
CA MET A 400 0.87 -7.66 -3.13
C MET A 400 -0.08 -8.76 -2.67
N ASP A 401 -0.52 -8.63 -1.42
CA ASP A 401 -1.54 -9.50 -0.88
C ASP A 401 -2.87 -9.26 -1.61
N ARG A 402 -3.50 -10.35 -2.04
CA ARG A 402 -4.76 -10.26 -2.78
C ARG A 402 -5.89 -10.30 -1.78
N ILE A 403 -6.84 -9.39 -1.96
CA ILE A 403 -8.08 -9.38 -1.18
C ILE A 403 -9.02 -10.45 -1.77
N ALA A 404 -8.66 -11.72 -1.59
CA ALA A 404 -9.38 -12.85 -2.18
C ALA A 404 -10.83 -12.95 -1.66
N GLU A 405 -11.12 -12.33 -0.51
CA GLU A 405 -12.45 -12.26 0.09
C GLU A 405 -13.40 -11.34 -0.69
N VAL A 406 -12.87 -10.45 -1.55
CA VAL A 406 -13.64 -9.47 -2.32
C VAL A 406 -13.67 -9.85 -3.80
N PRO A 407 -14.84 -9.88 -4.46
CA PRO A 407 -14.92 -10.14 -5.89
C PRO A 407 -14.04 -9.17 -6.70
N GLU A 408 -13.34 -9.67 -7.73
CA GLU A 408 -12.41 -8.86 -8.54
C GLU A 408 -13.05 -7.58 -9.10
N ALA A 409 -14.34 -7.64 -9.46
CA ALA A 409 -15.10 -6.50 -9.97
C ALA A 409 -15.27 -5.35 -8.95
N MET A 410 -15.07 -5.62 -7.67
CA MET A 410 -15.16 -4.65 -6.57
C MET A 410 -13.79 -4.23 -6.04
N GLN A 411 -12.71 -4.87 -6.51
CA GLN A 411 -11.35 -4.48 -6.16
C GLN A 411 -10.94 -3.23 -6.96
N SER A 412 -10.35 -2.27 -6.27
CA SER A 412 -9.58 -1.18 -6.86
C SER A 412 -8.08 -1.50 -6.69
N LEU A 413 -7.23 -0.88 -7.50
CA LEU A 413 -5.78 -0.88 -7.32
C LEU A 413 -5.33 0.58 -7.25
N THR A 414 -4.52 0.94 -6.26
CA THR A 414 -3.88 2.26 -6.20
C THR A 414 -2.38 2.11 -6.40
N LEU A 415 -1.86 2.62 -7.51
CA LEU A 415 -0.44 2.68 -7.78
C LEU A 415 0.20 3.86 -7.03
N LEU A 416 1.14 3.58 -6.12
CA LEU A 416 1.97 4.60 -5.49
C LEU A 416 3.31 4.69 -6.22
N ALA A 417 3.59 5.81 -6.88
CA ALA A 417 4.77 5.98 -7.73
C ALA A 417 5.61 7.20 -7.30
N ASP A 418 6.63 6.96 -6.47
CA ASP A 418 7.56 8.02 -6.05
C ASP A 418 8.56 8.33 -7.18
N GLY A 419 8.63 9.60 -7.57
CA GLY A 419 9.38 10.10 -8.71
C GLY A 419 8.81 9.57 -10.02
N PHE A 420 7.51 9.73 -10.26
CA PHE A 420 6.83 9.26 -11.46
C PHE A 420 7.53 9.71 -12.75
N ASP A 421 8.09 10.92 -12.76
CA ASP A 421 8.85 11.53 -13.86
C ASP A 421 10.37 11.32 -13.79
N ARG A 422 10.88 10.67 -12.73
CA ARG A 422 12.33 10.51 -12.50
C ARG A 422 13.00 9.79 -13.67
N GLY A 423 13.92 10.48 -14.34
CA GLY A 423 14.71 9.91 -15.44
C GLY A 423 13.92 9.68 -16.74
N LEU A 424 12.67 10.14 -16.82
CA LEU A 424 11.85 10.09 -18.03
C LEU A 424 11.98 11.39 -18.82
N ASP A 425 11.89 11.30 -20.14
CA ASP A 425 11.73 12.49 -20.98
C ASP A 425 10.25 12.97 -21.02
N VAL A 426 10.04 14.18 -21.55
CA VAL A 426 8.70 14.81 -21.61
C VAL A 426 7.69 13.94 -22.36
N ARG A 427 8.12 13.26 -23.43
CA ARG A 427 7.26 12.36 -24.21
C ARG A 427 6.84 11.15 -23.37
N GLN A 428 7.79 10.49 -22.71
CA GLN A 428 7.54 9.34 -21.84
C GLN A 428 6.60 9.68 -20.69
N VAL A 429 6.77 10.85 -20.06
CA VAL A 429 5.86 11.34 -19.03
C VAL A 429 4.45 11.55 -19.59
N GLY A 430 4.33 12.20 -20.75
CA GLY A 430 3.05 12.42 -21.42
C GLY A 430 2.32 11.11 -21.74
N GLU A 431 3.01 10.14 -22.33
CA GLU A 431 2.47 8.81 -22.65
C GLU A 431 2.02 8.03 -21.40
N LEU A 432 2.83 8.05 -20.33
CA LEU A 432 2.44 7.39 -19.07
C LEU A 432 1.26 8.07 -18.40
N LEU A 433 1.18 9.40 -18.45
CA LEU A 433 0.03 10.13 -17.88
C LEU A 433 -1.23 9.89 -18.68
N GLY A 434 -1.16 9.89 -20.02
CA GLY A 434 -2.28 9.51 -20.89
C GLY A 434 -2.76 8.09 -20.57
N LEU A 435 -1.83 7.13 -20.46
CA LEU A 435 -2.15 5.77 -20.06
C LEU A 435 -2.80 5.70 -18.67
N ALA A 436 -2.27 6.44 -17.69
CA ALA A 436 -2.80 6.48 -16.34
C ALA A 436 -4.22 7.06 -16.31
N THR A 437 -4.48 8.16 -17.03
CA THR A 437 -5.81 8.77 -17.10
C THR A 437 -6.81 7.87 -17.80
N ASP A 438 -6.41 7.22 -18.89
CA ASP A 438 -7.28 6.31 -19.65
C ASP A 438 -7.71 5.13 -18.80
N ILE A 439 -6.78 4.51 -18.07
CA ILE A 439 -7.10 3.36 -17.22
C ILE A 439 -7.83 3.79 -15.94
N ALA A 440 -7.53 4.98 -15.41
CA ALA A 440 -8.23 5.51 -14.26
C ALA A 440 -9.68 5.91 -14.58
N ALA A 441 -9.98 6.25 -15.84
CA ALA A 441 -11.34 6.54 -16.29
C ALA A 441 -12.27 5.32 -16.17
N ASP A 442 -11.73 4.09 -16.27
CA ASP A 442 -12.48 2.86 -16.03
C ASP A 442 -12.78 2.63 -14.53
N GLY A 443 -12.13 3.38 -13.63
CA GLY A 443 -12.35 3.30 -12.17
C GLY A 443 -11.71 2.08 -11.49
N HIS A 444 -10.96 1.26 -12.22
CA HIS A 444 -10.27 0.07 -11.69
C HIS A 444 -8.92 0.39 -11.05
N ILE A 445 -8.23 1.41 -11.57
CA ILE A 445 -6.90 1.79 -11.12
C ILE A 445 -6.91 3.26 -10.74
N ARG A 446 -6.20 3.59 -9.67
CA ARG A 446 -5.90 4.93 -9.23
C ARG A 446 -4.38 5.11 -9.19
N VAL A 447 -3.91 6.33 -9.32
CA VAL A 447 -2.49 6.66 -9.24
C VAL A 447 -2.30 7.78 -8.23
N ALA A 448 -1.37 7.59 -7.30
CA ALA A 448 -0.81 8.64 -6.47
C ALA A 448 0.70 8.67 -6.71
N GLY A 449 1.21 9.73 -7.32
CA GLY A 449 2.61 9.87 -7.69
C GLY A 449 3.24 11.13 -7.14
N THR A 450 4.57 11.18 -7.12
CA THR A 450 5.30 12.44 -6.91
C THR A 450 6.01 12.83 -8.20
N VAL A 451 6.07 14.14 -8.47
CA VAL A 451 6.72 14.68 -9.66
C VAL A 451 7.59 15.89 -9.31
N GLY A 452 8.55 16.18 -10.18
CA GLY A 452 9.31 17.43 -10.12
C GLY A 452 8.44 18.66 -10.36
N GLU A 453 8.93 19.82 -9.94
CA GLU A 453 8.23 21.11 -10.06
C GLU A 453 7.85 21.44 -11.50
N ARG A 454 8.77 21.22 -12.45
CA ARG A 454 8.52 21.45 -13.88
C ARG A 454 7.36 20.61 -14.41
N THR A 455 7.42 19.30 -14.19
CA THR A 455 6.36 18.37 -14.61
C THR A 455 5.03 18.73 -13.97
N GLY A 456 5.04 19.07 -12.67
CA GLY A 456 3.84 19.54 -11.96
C GLY A 456 3.21 20.78 -12.59
N ALA A 457 4.03 21.73 -13.05
CA ALA A 457 3.57 22.92 -13.75
C ALA A 457 3.00 22.59 -15.15
N GLU A 458 3.64 21.68 -15.90
CA GLU A 458 3.24 21.28 -17.25
C GLU A 458 1.90 20.52 -17.28
N VAL A 459 1.65 19.67 -16.27
CA VAL A 459 0.44 18.83 -16.20
C VAL A 459 -0.71 19.52 -15.46
N ARG A 460 -0.50 20.74 -14.96
CA ARG A 460 -1.54 21.52 -14.28
C ARG A 460 -2.67 21.86 -15.25
N GLY A 461 -3.89 21.47 -14.89
CA GLY A 461 -5.08 21.66 -15.74
C GLY A 461 -5.28 20.55 -16.79
N MET A 462 -4.41 19.54 -16.82
CA MET A 462 -4.63 18.34 -17.65
C MET A 462 -5.89 17.60 -17.16
N PRO A 463 -6.85 17.29 -18.05
CA PRO A 463 -8.07 16.58 -17.68
C PRO A 463 -7.77 15.24 -17.01
N GLY A 464 -8.46 14.94 -15.91
CA GLY A 464 -8.30 13.68 -15.17
C GLY A 464 -7.10 13.61 -14.22
N VAL A 465 -6.22 14.63 -14.22
CA VAL A 465 -5.06 14.73 -13.32
C VAL A 465 -5.32 15.78 -12.25
N THR A 466 -5.15 15.39 -10.98
CA THR A 466 -5.15 16.30 -9.83
C THR A 466 -3.71 16.59 -9.42
N VAL A 467 -3.29 17.85 -9.44
CA VAL A 467 -1.96 18.26 -8.95
C VAL A 467 -2.12 18.85 -7.56
N VAL A 468 -1.36 18.32 -6.59
CA VAL A 468 -1.29 18.83 -5.21
C VAL A 468 0.07 19.47 -5.03
N ASP A 469 0.08 20.80 -4.93
CA ASP A 469 1.30 21.58 -4.71
C ASP A 469 1.71 21.55 -3.23
N LEU A 470 2.93 21.08 -2.97
CA LEU A 470 3.55 21.07 -1.65
C LEU A 470 4.57 22.21 -1.57
N SER A 471 4.25 23.23 -0.79
CA SER A 471 5.20 24.28 -0.39
C SER A 471 5.86 23.88 0.95
N THR A 472 7.12 24.26 1.13
CA THR A 472 7.84 24.13 2.40
C THR A 472 7.28 25.03 3.50
#